data_AF-A0A928TRH8-F1
#
_entry.id   AF-A0A928TRH8-F1
#
_cell.length_a   1.000
_cell.length_b   1.000
_cell.length_c   1.000
_cell.angle_alpha   90.00
_cell.angle_beta   90.00
_cell.angle_gamma   90.00
#
_symmetry.space_group_name_H-M   'P 1'
#
loop_
_entity.id
_entity.type
_entity.pdbx_description
1 polymer ?
#
loop_
_entity_poly.entity_id
_entity_poly.type
_entity_poly.pdbx_seq_one_letter_code
_entity_poly.pdbx_strand_id
1 'polypeptide(L)'
;MTNKAKIYAVIALVAVLGAGYGVYQLLGNKAPRGGANADVASVTNFDQCVEAGFAIMESYPEQCRTSDGRIFVNEKPPTQSELDKAEQAIRTFMGEPNLELQYTGQNNHPSNFAVLSNVKQNDGGFTADNPREWDRPVYIFQQTDYINDRCEIYQYQVTQKTNQVVEIGIVYPIERNATTPGNCPGNGSLETPLKTKTEIEQIAFAYFGRDPEHTKFMLRSDIQLQYISSKPGAVNPAANEWQWEDKNVSLPDGLTGDPWQHPIARIIISSGGKLIYYLNTTDLFQN
;
A
#
# COMPACT_ATOMS: atom_id res chain seq x y z
N MET A 1 -7.81 -5.44 68.35
CA MET A 1 -8.81 -6.20 67.56
C MET A 1 -9.00 -7.56 68.21
N THR A 2 -10.19 -7.87 68.72
CA THR A 2 -10.46 -9.15 69.42
C THR A 2 -10.39 -10.32 68.43
N ASN A 3 -10.05 -11.53 68.90
CA ASN A 3 -9.89 -12.72 68.04
C ASN A 3 -11.14 -12.99 67.17
N LYS A 4 -12.33 -12.62 67.65
CA LYS A 4 -13.59 -12.71 66.89
C LYS A 4 -13.62 -11.77 65.67
N ALA A 5 -13.10 -10.54 65.81
CA ALA A 5 -13.05 -9.57 64.71
C ALA A 5 -12.08 -9.99 63.59
N LYS A 6 -10.98 -10.67 63.94
CA LYS A 6 -10.05 -11.24 62.94
C LYS A 6 -10.69 -12.39 62.15
N ILE A 7 -11.48 -13.24 62.82
CA ILE A 7 -12.19 -14.35 62.18
C ILE A 7 -13.25 -13.83 61.18
N TYR A 8 -14.03 -12.81 61.57
CA TYR A 8 -15.01 -12.22 60.64
C TYR A 8 -14.37 -11.54 59.43
N ALA A 9 -13.21 -10.89 59.60
CA ALA A 9 -12.49 -10.29 58.50
C ALA A 9 -11.99 -11.33 57.48
N VAL A 10 -11.52 -12.49 57.94
CA VAL A 10 -11.08 -13.58 57.05
C VAL A 10 -12.26 -14.21 56.30
N ILE A 11 -13.39 -14.43 56.98
CA ILE A 11 -14.60 -14.99 56.32
C ILE A 11 -15.13 -14.03 55.26
N ALA A 12 -15.16 -12.72 55.55
CA ALA A 12 -15.59 -11.71 54.58
C ALA A 12 -14.66 -11.67 53.35
N LEU A 13 -13.34 -11.76 53.55
CA LEU A 13 -12.36 -11.78 52.46
C LEU A 13 -12.54 -13.01 51.56
N VAL A 14 -12.72 -14.19 52.15
CA VAL A 14 -12.92 -15.45 51.40
C VAL A 14 -14.24 -15.42 50.63
N ALA A 15 -15.31 -14.84 51.21
CA ALA A 15 -16.58 -14.69 50.52
C ALA A 15 -16.48 -13.76 49.30
N VAL A 16 -15.76 -12.64 49.42
CA VAL A 16 -15.52 -11.69 48.31
C VAL A 16 -14.65 -12.32 47.22
N LEU A 17 -13.58 -13.05 47.59
CA LEU A 17 -12.73 -13.73 46.62
C LEU A 17 -13.45 -14.91 45.94
N GLY A 18 -14.27 -15.67 46.67
CA GLY A 18 -15.09 -16.74 46.13
C GLY A 18 -16.17 -16.23 45.17
N ALA A 19 -16.85 -15.13 45.50
CA ALA A 19 -17.80 -14.47 44.61
C ALA A 19 -17.11 -13.89 43.37
N GLY A 20 -15.94 -13.26 43.54
CA GLY A 20 -15.13 -12.74 42.42
C GLY A 20 -14.67 -13.86 41.48
N TYR A 21 -14.22 -15.00 42.01
CA TYR A 21 -13.81 -16.15 41.21
C TYR A 21 -15.01 -16.81 40.49
N GLY A 22 -16.17 -16.89 41.14
CA GLY A 22 -17.41 -17.39 40.53
C GLY A 22 -17.89 -16.50 39.37
N VAL A 23 -17.85 -15.18 39.55
CA VAL A 23 -18.18 -14.21 38.48
C VAL A 23 -17.14 -14.25 37.35
N TYR A 24 -15.86 -14.40 37.67
CA TYR A 24 -14.79 -14.56 36.66
C TYR A 24 -14.97 -15.83 35.82
N GLN A 25 -15.34 -16.97 36.43
CA GLN A 25 -15.66 -18.20 35.71
C GLN A 25 -16.95 -18.10 34.87
N LEU A 26 -17.95 -17.34 35.35
CA LEU A 26 -19.20 -17.11 34.62
C LEU A 26 -19.05 -16.13 33.45
N LEU A 27 -18.16 -15.15 33.55
CA LEU A 27 -17.92 -14.15 32.50
C LEU A 27 -16.77 -14.53 31.55
N GLY A 28 -15.80 -15.34 31.99
CA GLY A 28 -14.64 -15.76 31.19
C GLY A 28 -14.95 -16.78 30.07
N ASN A 29 -16.11 -17.46 30.13
CA ASN A 29 -16.48 -18.51 29.16
C ASN A 29 -17.42 -18.04 28.04
N LYS A 30 -17.61 -16.73 27.86
CA LYS A 30 -18.40 -16.15 26.76
C LYS A 30 -17.60 -15.21 25.88
N ALA A 31 -16.38 -15.59 25.53
CA ALA A 31 -15.86 -15.17 24.23
C ALA A 31 -16.74 -15.86 23.16
N PRO A 32 -17.26 -15.16 22.13
CA PRO A 32 -17.98 -15.80 21.05
C PRO A 32 -17.03 -16.75 20.34
N ARG A 33 -17.16 -18.05 20.58
CA ARG A 33 -16.61 -19.08 19.68
C ARG A 33 -17.50 -19.08 18.43
N GLY A 34 -17.26 -18.13 17.53
CA GLY A 34 -17.77 -18.21 16.17
C GLY A 34 -17.21 -19.48 15.51
N GLY A 35 -18.09 -20.32 14.97
CA GLY A 35 -17.71 -21.43 14.08
C GLY A 35 -17.65 -22.86 14.66
N ALA A 36 -18.22 -23.15 15.84
CA ALA A 36 -18.07 -24.50 16.44
C ALA A 36 -18.95 -25.62 15.82
N ASN A 37 -19.84 -25.33 14.87
CA ASN A 37 -20.74 -26.32 14.25
C ASN A 37 -20.72 -26.34 12.72
N ALA A 38 -19.86 -25.53 12.07
CA ALA A 38 -19.66 -25.69 10.63
C ALA A 38 -18.81 -26.95 10.41
N ASP A 39 -19.27 -27.85 9.55
CA ASP A 39 -18.49 -29.02 9.16
C ASP A 39 -17.23 -28.55 8.45
N VAL A 40 -16.13 -28.51 9.20
CA VAL A 40 -14.83 -28.09 8.71
C VAL A 40 -14.48 -28.91 7.46
N ALA A 41 -14.86 -30.18 7.38
CA ALA A 41 -14.57 -31.05 6.24
C ALA A 41 -15.23 -30.59 4.93
N SER A 42 -16.32 -29.81 4.97
CA SER A 42 -16.99 -29.32 3.77
C SER A 42 -16.43 -28.01 3.23
N VAL A 43 -15.52 -27.34 3.97
CA VAL A 43 -14.88 -26.10 3.52
C VAL A 43 -13.70 -26.42 2.61
N THR A 44 -13.80 -25.96 1.35
CA THR A 44 -12.80 -26.20 0.29
C THR A 44 -12.26 -24.94 -0.36
N ASN A 45 -12.84 -23.77 -0.08
CA ASN A 45 -12.41 -22.48 -0.63
C ASN A 45 -12.69 -21.32 0.34
N PHE A 46 -12.23 -20.12 -0.02
CA PHE A 46 -12.37 -18.93 0.82
C PHE A 46 -13.83 -18.55 1.08
N ASP A 47 -14.68 -18.49 0.04
CA ASP A 47 -16.08 -18.08 0.19
C ASP A 47 -16.82 -19.02 1.17
N GLN A 48 -16.62 -20.34 1.04
CA GLN A 48 -17.18 -21.33 1.98
C GLN A 48 -16.63 -21.16 3.41
N CYS A 49 -15.37 -20.77 3.56
CA CYS A 49 -14.75 -20.53 4.86
C CYS A 49 -15.39 -19.29 5.53
N VAL A 50 -15.65 -18.24 4.77
CA VAL A 50 -16.33 -17.02 5.25
C VAL A 50 -17.80 -17.29 5.57
N GLU A 51 -18.52 -17.98 4.69
CA GLU A 51 -19.92 -18.39 4.91
C GLU A 51 -20.08 -19.29 6.15
N ALA A 52 -19.09 -20.14 6.42
CA ALA A 52 -19.02 -20.97 7.62
C ALA A 52 -18.70 -20.17 8.91
N GLY A 53 -18.44 -18.87 8.80
CA GLY A 53 -18.23 -17.96 9.92
C GLY A 53 -16.84 -18.07 10.56
N PHE A 54 -15.85 -18.58 9.81
CA PHE A 54 -14.47 -18.64 10.27
C PHE A 54 -13.77 -17.27 10.15
N ALA A 55 -12.67 -17.11 10.88
CA ALA A 55 -11.99 -15.82 11.00
C ALA A 55 -11.22 -15.48 9.72
N ILE A 56 -11.44 -14.26 9.18
CA ILE A 56 -10.64 -13.70 8.08
C ILE A 56 -9.41 -13.00 8.67
N MET A 57 -8.22 -13.51 8.36
CA MET A 57 -6.93 -12.94 8.68
C MET A 57 -6.71 -11.60 7.96
N GLU A 58 -5.91 -10.73 8.59
CA GLU A 58 -5.51 -9.42 8.07
C GLU A 58 -4.33 -9.57 7.10
N SER A 59 -4.59 -10.15 5.92
CA SER A 59 -3.61 -10.32 4.86
C SER A 59 -4.21 -9.92 3.51
N TYR A 60 -3.38 -9.61 2.52
CA TYR A 60 -3.81 -9.51 1.13
C TYR A 60 -3.03 -10.48 0.22
N PRO A 61 -3.72 -11.31 -0.58
CA PRO A 61 -5.17 -11.47 -0.61
C PRO A 61 -5.73 -11.92 0.75
N GLU A 62 -7.01 -11.65 1.00
CA GLU A 62 -7.68 -12.02 2.26
C GLU A 62 -7.47 -13.51 2.52
N GLN A 63 -7.33 -13.92 3.79
CA GLN A 63 -7.17 -15.33 4.14
C GLN A 63 -8.21 -15.70 5.17
N CYS A 64 -8.88 -16.84 5.02
CA CYS A 64 -9.82 -17.35 6.01
C CYS A 64 -9.23 -18.58 6.69
N ARG A 65 -9.20 -18.58 8.03
CA ARG A 65 -8.60 -19.64 8.84
C ARG A 65 -9.66 -20.44 9.59
N THR A 66 -9.74 -21.72 9.29
CA THR A 66 -10.64 -22.67 9.97
C THR A 66 -10.13 -23.07 11.36
N SER A 67 -11.00 -23.65 12.17
CA SER A 67 -10.69 -24.09 13.54
C SER A 67 -9.64 -25.21 13.63
N ASP A 68 -9.47 -26.01 12.56
CA ASP A 68 -8.43 -27.03 12.41
C ASP A 68 -7.09 -26.47 11.89
N GLY A 69 -7.04 -25.17 11.59
CA GLY A 69 -5.83 -24.48 11.15
C GLY A 69 -5.58 -24.45 9.65
N ARG A 70 -6.48 -24.96 8.80
CA ARG A 70 -6.40 -24.75 7.34
C ARG A 70 -6.61 -23.26 7.02
N ILE A 71 -5.92 -22.79 6.00
CA ILE A 71 -5.98 -21.42 5.51
C ILE A 71 -6.47 -21.46 4.06
N PHE A 72 -7.52 -20.71 3.77
CA PHE A 72 -8.04 -20.52 2.43
C PHE A 72 -7.75 -19.08 2.02
N VAL A 73 -7.02 -18.88 0.94
CA VAL A 73 -6.75 -17.55 0.40
C VAL A 73 -7.95 -17.15 -0.46
N ASN A 74 -8.41 -15.89 -0.36
CA ASN A 74 -9.32 -15.26 -1.31
C ASN A 74 -8.55 -15.07 -2.60
N GLU A 75 -8.42 -16.16 -3.34
CA GLU A 75 -7.60 -16.20 -4.53
C GLU A 75 -8.14 -15.34 -5.64
N LYS A 76 -9.36 -14.75 -5.53
CA LYS A 76 -10.09 -14.02 -6.59
C LYS A 76 -9.11 -13.29 -7.50
N PRO A 77 -8.64 -14.00 -8.54
CA PRO A 77 -7.59 -13.45 -9.36
C PRO A 77 -8.29 -12.36 -10.17
N PRO A 78 -7.60 -11.26 -10.45
CA PRO A 78 -8.19 -10.24 -11.30
C PRO A 78 -8.66 -10.87 -12.61
N THR A 79 -9.86 -10.52 -13.02
CA THR A 79 -10.37 -10.93 -14.32
C THR A 79 -9.51 -10.32 -15.41
N GLN A 80 -9.42 -10.97 -16.57
CA GLN A 80 -8.66 -10.43 -17.70
C GLN A 80 -9.14 -9.01 -18.08
N SER A 81 -10.45 -8.75 -18.01
CA SER A 81 -10.99 -7.42 -18.30
C SER A 81 -10.56 -6.34 -17.30
N GLU A 82 -10.28 -6.69 -16.04
CA GLU A 82 -9.75 -5.74 -15.05
C GLU A 82 -8.28 -5.44 -15.34
N LEU A 83 -7.49 -6.48 -15.65
CA LEU A 83 -6.09 -6.32 -16.06
C LEU A 83 -5.97 -5.49 -17.34
N ASP A 84 -6.80 -5.74 -18.36
CA ASP A 84 -6.77 -5.01 -19.63
C ASP A 84 -7.03 -3.50 -19.42
N LYS A 85 -7.92 -3.13 -18.49
CA LYS A 85 -8.18 -1.72 -18.16
C LYS A 85 -6.99 -1.07 -17.47
N ALA A 86 -6.37 -1.78 -16.52
CA ALA A 86 -5.19 -1.29 -15.82
C ALA A 86 -3.99 -1.14 -16.77
N GLU A 87 -3.76 -2.10 -17.66
CA GLU A 87 -2.74 -2.00 -18.71
C GLU A 87 -3.00 -0.82 -19.65
N GLN A 88 -4.26 -0.62 -20.06
CA GLN A 88 -4.63 0.52 -20.92
C GLN A 88 -4.37 1.86 -20.22
N ALA A 89 -4.62 1.95 -18.91
CA ALA A 89 -4.30 3.14 -18.12
C ALA A 89 -2.78 3.40 -18.11
N ILE A 90 -1.96 2.35 -17.89
CA ILE A 90 -0.49 2.46 -17.94
C ILE A 90 -0.01 2.92 -19.33
N ARG A 91 -0.48 2.28 -20.41
CA ARG A 91 -0.12 2.63 -21.79
C ARG A 91 -0.47 4.09 -22.11
N THR A 92 -1.65 4.54 -21.66
CA THR A 92 -2.10 5.93 -21.83
C THR A 92 -1.22 6.90 -21.06
N PHE A 93 -0.93 6.61 -19.79
CA PHE A 93 -0.06 7.42 -18.93
C PHE A 93 1.37 7.52 -19.48
N MET A 94 1.95 6.39 -19.90
CA MET A 94 3.29 6.34 -20.49
C MET A 94 3.33 6.94 -21.89
N GLY A 95 2.19 7.11 -22.55
CA GLY A 95 2.11 7.58 -23.93
C GLY A 95 2.66 6.56 -24.93
N GLU A 96 2.63 5.28 -24.56
CA GLU A 96 3.24 4.17 -25.28
C GLU A 96 2.16 3.08 -25.50
N PRO A 97 1.43 3.13 -26.64
CA PRO A 97 0.28 2.25 -26.87
C PRO A 97 0.63 0.76 -27.02
N ASN A 98 1.89 0.46 -27.34
CA ASN A 98 2.38 -0.90 -27.53
C ASN A 98 3.28 -1.35 -26.37
N LEU A 99 3.26 -0.65 -25.22
CA LEU A 99 4.06 -1.03 -24.06
C LEU A 99 3.64 -2.43 -23.60
N GLU A 100 4.62 -3.32 -23.57
CA GLU A 100 4.48 -4.69 -23.09
C GLU A 100 4.58 -4.73 -21.57
N LEU A 101 3.59 -5.35 -20.93
CA LEU A 101 3.41 -5.37 -19.49
C LEU A 101 3.20 -6.81 -19.02
N GLN A 102 3.77 -7.12 -17.87
CA GLN A 102 3.58 -8.37 -17.15
C GLN A 102 2.93 -8.06 -15.81
N TYR A 103 1.75 -8.64 -15.56
CA TYR A 103 1.15 -8.62 -14.23
C TYR A 103 2.00 -9.45 -13.26
N THR A 104 2.42 -8.84 -12.15
CA THR A 104 3.30 -9.50 -11.17
C THR A 104 2.63 -9.73 -9.82
N GLY A 105 1.47 -9.13 -9.57
CA GLY A 105 0.70 -9.34 -8.36
C GLY A 105 -0.20 -8.17 -7.99
N GLN A 106 -0.66 -8.17 -6.74
CA GLN A 106 -1.56 -7.14 -6.21
C GLN A 106 -1.32 -6.97 -4.71
N ASN A 107 -1.56 -5.75 -4.21
CA ASN A 107 -1.42 -5.39 -2.80
C ASN A 107 -2.69 -4.69 -2.29
N ASN A 108 -2.89 -4.69 -0.96
CA ASN A 108 -4.00 -3.98 -0.31
C ASN A 108 -3.86 -2.47 -0.35
N HIS A 109 -2.64 -1.97 -0.51
CA HIS A 109 -2.33 -0.56 -0.59
C HIS A 109 -1.08 -0.37 -1.46
N PRO A 110 -0.86 0.83 -2.00
CA PRO A 110 0.38 1.15 -2.71
C PRO A 110 1.60 1.01 -1.79
N SER A 111 2.79 0.81 -2.37
CA SER A 111 4.03 0.67 -1.59
C SER A 111 4.37 1.91 -0.77
N ASN A 112 4.13 3.10 -1.31
CA ASN A 112 4.43 4.37 -0.64
C ASN A 112 3.19 5.10 -0.11
N PHE A 113 2.16 4.35 0.29
CA PHE A 113 1.00 4.89 0.99
C PHE A 113 0.29 3.82 1.82
N ALA A 114 0.10 4.06 3.11
CA ALA A 114 -0.83 3.34 3.95
C ALA A 114 -1.55 4.30 4.89
N VAL A 115 -2.76 3.93 5.30
CA VAL A 115 -3.47 4.61 6.40
C VAL A 115 -3.33 3.77 7.65
N LEU A 116 -2.99 4.44 8.74
CA LEU A 116 -2.69 3.86 10.04
C LEU A 116 -3.63 4.44 11.08
N SER A 117 -3.93 3.66 12.11
CA SER A 117 -4.63 4.08 13.32
C SER A 117 -3.91 3.59 14.57
N ASN A 118 -4.27 4.10 15.75
CA ASN A 118 -3.70 3.69 17.04
C ASN A 118 -2.17 3.70 17.09
N VAL A 119 -1.54 4.66 16.39
CA VAL A 119 -0.08 4.77 16.29
C VAL A 119 0.53 5.03 17.68
N LYS A 120 1.45 4.15 18.10
CA LYS A 120 2.22 4.29 19.35
C LYS A 120 3.71 4.26 19.04
N GLN A 121 4.41 5.29 19.48
CA GLN A 121 5.86 5.43 19.28
C GLN A 121 6.64 4.78 20.42
N ASN A 122 7.70 4.04 20.08
CA ASN A 122 8.61 3.37 21.02
C ASN A 122 10.06 3.70 20.64
N ASP A 123 11.02 3.43 21.53
CA ASP A 123 12.46 3.78 21.36
C ASP A 123 13.17 3.14 20.14
N GLY A 124 12.48 2.33 19.33
CA GLY A 124 13.00 1.70 18.12
C GLY A 124 12.03 1.68 16.92
N GLY A 125 10.93 2.43 16.95
CA GLY A 125 9.95 2.46 15.86
C GLY A 125 8.54 2.84 16.32
N PHE A 126 7.52 2.35 15.63
CA PHE A 126 6.12 2.51 16.03
C PHE A 126 5.34 1.21 15.83
N THR A 127 4.25 1.08 16.57
CA THR A 127 3.20 0.09 16.30
C THR A 127 1.95 0.83 15.83
N ALA A 128 1.24 0.29 14.86
CA ALA A 128 -0.01 0.86 14.35
C ALA A 128 -0.94 -0.26 13.87
N ASP A 129 -2.24 0.06 13.81
CA ASP A 129 -3.26 -0.80 13.21
C ASP A 129 -3.58 -0.29 11.79
N ASN A 130 -3.91 -1.20 10.87
CA ASN A 130 -4.31 -0.89 9.50
C ASN A 130 -5.85 -1.03 9.35
N PRO A 131 -6.62 0.07 9.39
CA PRO A 131 -8.07 0.00 9.24
C PRO A 131 -8.45 -0.46 7.83
N ARG A 132 -9.15 -1.59 7.71
CA ARG A 132 -9.48 -2.25 6.42
C ARG A 132 -10.35 -1.39 5.52
N GLU A 133 -11.17 -0.52 6.08
CA GLU A 133 -11.96 0.45 5.31
C GLU A 133 -11.08 1.46 4.55
N TRP A 134 -9.80 1.54 4.90
CA TRP A 134 -8.78 2.32 4.20
C TRP A 134 -7.86 1.50 3.30
N ASP A 135 -8.17 0.22 3.05
CA ASP A 135 -7.49 -0.53 2.00
C ASP A 135 -7.68 0.20 0.66
N ARG A 136 -6.59 0.33 -0.11
CA ARG A 136 -6.53 0.93 -1.44
C ARG A 136 -5.90 -0.07 -2.41
N PRO A 137 -6.63 -1.13 -2.80
CA PRO A 137 -6.03 -2.22 -3.55
C PRO A 137 -5.43 -1.74 -4.87
N VAL A 138 -4.27 -2.30 -5.22
CA VAL A 138 -3.56 -2.01 -6.45
C VAL A 138 -3.19 -3.28 -7.19
N TYR A 139 -3.23 -3.23 -8.52
CA TYR A 139 -2.54 -4.18 -9.39
C TYR A 139 -1.10 -3.71 -9.62
N ILE A 140 -0.18 -4.67 -9.73
CA ILE A 140 1.24 -4.42 -9.93
C ILE A 140 1.64 -5.02 -11.27
N PHE A 141 2.29 -4.19 -12.09
CA PHE A 141 2.81 -4.57 -13.39
C PHE A 141 4.27 -4.21 -13.50
N GLN A 142 5.02 -4.99 -14.27
CA GLN A 142 6.37 -4.68 -14.70
C GLN A 142 6.39 -4.59 -16.23
N GLN A 143 7.09 -3.60 -16.80
CA GLN A 143 7.34 -3.63 -18.25
C GLN A 143 8.41 -4.68 -18.59
N THR A 144 8.38 -5.18 -19.81
CA THR A 144 9.38 -6.17 -20.28
C THR A 144 10.66 -5.50 -20.77
N ASP A 145 10.55 -4.30 -21.34
CA ASP A 145 11.68 -3.58 -21.92
C ASP A 145 12.57 -2.92 -20.86
N TYR A 146 13.89 -2.94 -21.09
CA TYR A 146 14.86 -2.27 -20.22
C TYR A 146 14.92 -0.75 -20.43
N ILE A 147 15.20 -0.01 -19.36
CA ILE A 147 15.37 1.44 -19.42
C ILE A 147 16.77 1.76 -19.95
N ASN A 148 16.90 2.27 -21.18
CA ASN A 148 18.15 2.87 -21.70
C ASN A 148 19.39 1.94 -21.60
N ASP A 149 19.28 0.70 -22.05
CA ASP A 149 20.36 -0.31 -21.97
C ASP A 149 20.84 -0.61 -20.53
N ARG A 150 19.96 -0.43 -19.55
CA ARG A 150 20.20 -0.83 -18.16
C ARG A 150 19.58 -2.19 -17.83
N CYS A 151 19.80 -2.66 -16.61
CA CYS A 151 19.18 -3.89 -16.11
C CYS A 151 17.84 -3.65 -15.41
N GLU A 152 17.46 -2.40 -15.21
CA GLU A 152 16.23 -2.03 -14.54
C GLU A 152 15.10 -1.72 -15.54
N ILE A 153 13.88 -1.91 -15.04
CA ILE A 153 12.62 -1.71 -15.74
C ILE A 153 11.71 -0.84 -14.88
N TYR A 154 10.61 -0.35 -15.45
CA TYR A 154 9.55 0.28 -14.68
C TYR A 154 8.60 -0.76 -14.07
N GLN A 155 8.24 -0.53 -12.80
CA GLN A 155 7.12 -1.17 -12.14
C GLN A 155 6.03 -0.14 -11.89
N TYR A 156 4.80 -0.54 -12.16
CA TYR A 156 3.60 0.27 -12.06
C TYR A 156 2.71 -0.27 -10.95
N GLN A 157 2.08 0.62 -10.21
CA GLN A 157 0.96 0.28 -9.33
C GLN A 157 -0.25 1.05 -9.83
N VAL A 158 -1.37 0.33 -10.00
CA VAL A 158 -2.61 0.87 -10.55
C VAL A 158 -3.76 0.56 -9.61
N THR A 159 -4.54 1.56 -9.22
CA THR A 159 -5.68 1.34 -8.32
C THR A 159 -6.72 0.42 -8.96
N GLN A 160 -7.25 -0.55 -8.20
CA GLN A 160 -8.27 -1.46 -8.74
C GLN A 160 -9.61 -0.76 -8.96
N LYS A 161 -9.91 0.27 -8.15
CA LYS A 161 -11.19 1.01 -8.19
C LYS A 161 -11.28 1.96 -9.39
N THR A 162 -10.22 2.74 -9.65
CA THR A 162 -10.26 3.82 -10.64
C THR A 162 -9.35 3.57 -11.85
N ASN A 163 -8.50 2.55 -11.82
CA ASN A 163 -7.43 2.33 -12.79
C ASN A 163 -6.45 3.52 -12.87
N GLN A 164 -6.33 4.31 -11.81
CA GLN A 164 -5.34 5.38 -11.73
C GLN A 164 -3.96 4.76 -11.57
N VAL A 165 -2.99 5.20 -12.39
CA VAL A 165 -1.58 4.92 -12.13
C VAL A 165 -1.17 5.71 -10.89
N VAL A 166 -0.95 5.02 -9.77
CA VAL A 166 -0.68 5.65 -8.47
C VAL A 166 0.81 5.79 -8.21
N GLU A 167 1.61 4.81 -8.66
CA GLU A 167 3.05 4.78 -8.41
C GLU A 167 3.79 4.17 -9.60
N ILE A 168 4.95 4.75 -9.94
CA ILE A 168 5.91 4.16 -10.87
C ILE A 168 7.29 4.23 -10.24
N GLY A 169 7.98 3.11 -10.17
CA GLY A 169 9.34 3.00 -9.67
C GLY A 169 10.24 2.22 -10.61
N ILE A 170 11.55 2.36 -10.41
CA ILE A 170 12.57 1.56 -11.11
C ILE A 170 12.88 0.33 -10.27
N VAL A 171 12.79 -0.86 -10.87
CA VAL A 171 13.07 -2.14 -10.21
C VAL A 171 13.90 -3.05 -11.10
N TYR A 172 14.46 -4.12 -10.54
CA TYR A 172 14.96 -5.22 -11.35
C TYR A 172 13.81 -6.16 -11.77
N PRO A 173 13.86 -6.73 -12.99
CA PRO A 173 12.81 -7.65 -13.45
C PRO A 173 12.74 -8.89 -12.55
N ILE A 174 11.51 -9.33 -12.26
CA ILE A 174 11.24 -10.46 -11.34
C ILE A 174 11.82 -11.78 -11.84
N GLU A 175 11.92 -11.96 -13.16
CA GLU A 175 12.48 -13.17 -13.81
C GLU A 175 14.01 -13.28 -13.67
N ARG A 176 14.66 -12.28 -13.08
CA ARG A 176 16.10 -12.28 -12.87
C ARG A 176 16.50 -13.26 -11.76
N ASN A 177 16.82 -14.49 -12.15
CA ASN A 177 17.52 -15.43 -11.27
C ASN A 177 18.95 -14.94 -10.99
N ALA A 178 19.30 -14.75 -9.72
CA ALA A 178 20.64 -14.32 -9.27
C ALA A 178 21.79 -15.24 -9.76
N THR A 179 21.48 -16.46 -10.16
CA THR A 179 22.42 -17.51 -10.57
C THR A 179 22.55 -17.70 -12.08
N THR A 180 21.68 -17.06 -12.88
CA THR A 180 21.71 -17.19 -14.35
C THR A 180 22.17 -15.85 -14.93
N PRO A 181 23.36 -15.77 -15.55
CA PRO A 181 23.77 -14.58 -16.29
C PRO A 181 22.80 -14.39 -17.46
N GLY A 182 21.81 -13.52 -17.31
CA GLY A 182 20.77 -13.25 -18.31
C GLY A 182 20.85 -11.80 -18.81
N ASN A 183 21.10 -11.66 -20.12
CA ASN A 183 20.76 -10.60 -21.08
C ASN A 183 20.50 -9.16 -20.59
N CYS A 184 21.22 -8.67 -19.59
CA CYS A 184 21.27 -7.24 -19.36
C CYS A 184 21.97 -6.53 -20.53
N PRO A 185 21.34 -5.53 -21.16
CA PRO A 185 21.95 -4.82 -22.28
C PRO A 185 23.24 -4.06 -21.92
N GLY A 186 23.46 -3.70 -20.64
CA GLY A 186 24.78 -3.21 -20.18
C GLY A 186 24.75 -2.18 -19.06
N ASN A 187 25.68 -1.22 -19.14
CA ASN A 187 25.94 -0.16 -18.15
C ASN A 187 25.26 1.17 -18.55
N GLY A 188 24.01 1.11 -19.04
CA GLY A 188 23.24 2.30 -19.41
C GLY A 188 23.13 3.33 -18.28
N SER A 189 22.77 4.56 -18.63
CA SER A 189 22.65 5.66 -17.67
C SER A 189 21.28 6.34 -17.81
N LEU A 190 20.70 6.70 -16.66
CA LEU A 190 19.51 7.55 -16.63
C LEU A 190 19.90 9.02 -16.86
N GLU A 191 21.16 9.36 -16.61
CA GLU A 191 21.68 10.72 -16.57
C GLU A 191 22.20 11.21 -17.93
N THR A 192 22.30 10.34 -18.94
CA THR A 192 22.88 10.69 -20.26
C THR A 192 21.97 10.31 -21.44
N PRO A 193 22.00 11.10 -22.55
CA PRO A 193 22.63 12.42 -22.67
C PRO A 193 21.93 13.46 -21.79
N LEU A 194 22.68 14.45 -21.29
CA LEU A 194 22.15 15.49 -20.41
C LEU A 194 21.11 16.35 -21.15
N LYS A 195 20.04 16.68 -20.44
CA LYS A 195 19.01 17.63 -20.85
C LYS A 195 19.07 18.89 -20.00
N THR A 196 18.59 20.00 -20.55
CA THR A 196 18.38 21.24 -19.80
C THR A 196 17.26 21.07 -18.79
N LYS A 197 17.26 21.87 -17.72
CA LYS A 197 16.18 21.87 -16.71
C LYS A 197 14.80 22.06 -17.35
N THR A 198 14.68 22.95 -18.35
CA THR A 198 13.41 23.21 -19.05
C THR A 198 12.91 21.99 -19.81
N GLU A 199 13.80 21.25 -20.49
CA GLU A 199 13.40 20.01 -21.17
C GLU A 199 12.96 18.94 -20.17
N ILE A 200 13.66 18.82 -19.03
CA ILE A 200 13.31 17.88 -17.95
C ILE A 200 11.95 18.23 -17.35
N GLU A 201 11.67 19.52 -17.13
CA GLU A 201 10.38 20.01 -16.65
C GLU A 201 9.24 19.72 -17.64
N GLN A 202 9.47 19.94 -18.93
CA GLN A 202 8.50 19.61 -19.98
C GLN A 202 8.18 18.12 -19.99
N ILE A 203 9.19 17.25 -19.83
CA ILE A 203 9.01 15.80 -19.72
C ILE A 203 8.18 15.47 -18.47
N ALA A 204 8.52 16.06 -17.32
CA ALA A 204 7.78 15.84 -16.07
C ALA A 204 6.29 16.18 -16.23
N PHE A 205 5.99 17.34 -16.79
CA PHE A 205 4.61 17.83 -16.90
C PHE A 205 3.82 17.13 -18.01
N ALA A 206 4.49 16.57 -19.02
CA ALA A 206 3.85 15.74 -20.02
C ALA A 206 3.22 14.48 -19.40
N TYR A 207 3.83 13.87 -18.39
CA TYR A 207 3.22 12.74 -17.67
C TYR A 207 1.91 13.14 -16.99
N PHE A 208 1.92 14.24 -16.22
CA PHE A 208 0.70 14.73 -15.56
C PHE A 208 -0.39 15.11 -16.57
N GLY A 209 0.00 15.72 -17.70
CA GLY A 209 -0.95 16.12 -18.75
C GLY A 209 -1.68 14.95 -19.43
N ARG A 210 -1.17 13.71 -19.30
CA ARG A 210 -1.82 12.51 -19.84
C ARG A 210 -2.86 11.91 -18.90
N ASP A 211 -2.90 12.36 -17.66
CA ASP A 211 -3.91 11.97 -16.68
C ASP A 211 -4.62 13.20 -16.08
N PRO A 212 -5.39 13.94 -16.91
CA PRO A 212 -6.03 15.18 -16.48
C PRO A 212 -7.10 14.95 -15.41
N GLU A 213 -7.66 13.75 -15.27
CA GLU A 213 -8.69 13.49 -14.26
C GLU A 213 -8.10 13.55 -12.85
N HIS A 214 -6.95 12.91 -12.63
CA HIS A 214 -6.33 12.81 -11.31
C HIS A 214 -5.29 13.92 -11.03
N THR A 215 -5.09 14.85 -11.97
CA THR A 215 -4.12 15.96 -11.85
C THR A 215 -4.79 17.35 -11.79
N LYS A 216 -6.11 17.43 -11.91
CA LYS A 216 -6.90 18.69 -11.79
C LYS A 216 -6.55 19.50 -10.54
N PHE A 217 -6.25 18.83 -9.43
CA PHE A 217 -5.93 19.48 -8.16
C PHE A 217 -4.68 20.37 -8.27
N MET A 218 -3.73 20.05 -9.17
CA MET A 218 -2.51 20.84 -9.39
C MET A 218 -2.79 22.23 -10.01
N LEU A 219 -4.00 22.45 -10.56
CA LEU A 219 -4.42 23.74 -11.13
C LEU A 219 -4.97 24.70 -10.07
N ARG A 220 -5.19 24.22 -8.85
CA ARG A 220 -5.71 25.04 -7.75
C ARG A 220 -4.64 26.03 -7.29
N SER A 221 -5.02 27.29 -7.17
CA SER A 221 -4.11 28.38 -6.79
C SER A 221 -3.60 28.31 -5.35
N ASP A 222 -4.29 27.58 -4.47
CA ASP A 222 -3.90 27.37 -3.07
C ASP A 222 -2.87 26.25 -2.89
N ILE A 223 -2.57 25.46 -3.93
CA ILE A 223 -1.54 24.41 -3.91
C ILE A 223 -0.30 24.93 -4.63
N GLN A 224 0.82 25.00 -3.90
CA GLN A 224 2.08 25.49 -4.45
C GLN A 224 2.93 24.34 -4.98
N LEU A 225 3.37 24.47 -6.23
CA LEU A 225 4.41 23.62 -6.82
C LEU A 225 5.74 23.85 -6.09
N GLN A 226 6.37 22.76 -5.66
CA GLN A 226 7.72 22.76 -5.12
C GLN A 226 8.68 22.06 -6.09
N TYR A 227 9.85 22.66 -6.29
CA TYR A 227 10.94 22.05 -7.05
C TYR A 227 12.08 21.66 -6.10
N ILE A 228 12.48 20.39 -6.14
CA ILE A 228 13.51 19.81 -5.28
C ILE A 228 14.55 19.14 -6.17
N SER A 229 15.83 19.45 -5.96
CA SER A 229 16.94 18.82 -6.71
C SER A 229 17.78 17.94 -5.79
N SER A 230 18.26 16.80 -6.27
CA SER A 230 19.14 15.92 -5.48
C SER A 230 20.43 16.58 -5.01
N LYS A 231 20.89 17.63 -5.71
CA LYS A 231 22.04 18.44 -5.32
C LYS A 231 21.77 19.92 -5.59
N PRO A 232 21.32 20.68 -4.58
CA PRO A 232 21.06 22.12 -4.71
C PRO A 232 22.26 22.87 -5.30
N GLY A 233 22.00 23.71 -6.31
CA GLY A 233 23.01 24.50 -7.01
C GLY A 233 23.82 23.75 -8.07
N ALA A 234 23.64 22.44 -8.25
CA ALA A 234 24.24 21.73 -9.37
C ALA A 234 23.59 22.15 -10.70
N VAL A 235 24.39 22.26 -11.76
CA VAL A 235 23.90 22.57 -13.12
C VAL A 235 23.01 21.44 -13.65
N ASN A 236 23.44 20.19 -13.43
CA ASN A 236 22.74 18.98 -13.84
C ASN A 236 22.61 18.02 -12.65
N PRO A 237 21.69 18.27 -11.71
CA PRO A 237 21.45 17.34 -10.61
C PRO A 237 20.90 16.03 -11.18
N ALA A 238 21.35 14.89 -10.64
CA ALA A 238 20.98 13.57 -11.15
C ALA A 238 19.47 13.30 -11.08
N ALA A 239 18.76 13.93 -10.13
CA ALA A 239 17.32 13.80 -9.96
C ALA A 239 16.68 15.18 -9.72
N ASN A 240 15.57 15.42 -10.40
CA ASN A 240 14.82 16.68 -10.43
C ASN A 240 13.38 16.34 -10.09
N GLU A 241 12.88 16.88 -8.99
CA GLU A 241 11.57 16.58 -8.46
C GLU A 241 10.64 17.79 -8.52
N TRP A 242 9.41 17.55 -8.96
CA TRP A 242 8.29 18.48 -8.85
C TRP A 242 7.22 17.85 -7.98
N GLN A 243 6.77 18.58 -6.96
CA GLN A 243 5.87 18.10 -5.92
C GLN A 243 4.72 19.09 -5.68
N TRP A 244 3.51 18.56 -5.50
CA TRP A 244 2.31 19.26 -5.07
C TRP A 244 1.74 18.53 -3.86
N GLU A 245 1.32 19.28 -2.83
CA GLU A 245 0.72 18.73 -1.62
C GLU A 245 -0.54 19.52 -1.27
N ASP A 246 -1.68 18.85 -1.13
CA ASP A 246 -2.96 19.47 -0.77
C ASP A 246 -3.18 19.43 0.73
N LYS A 247 -2.63 20.43 1.43
CA LYS A 247 -2.73 20.55 2.89
C LYS A 247 -4.14 20.87 3.40
N ASN A 248 -5.09 21.15 2.50
CA ASN A 248 -6.48 21.39 2.87
C ASN A 248 -7.29 20.09 2.99
N VAL A 249 -6.73 18.95 2.59
CA VAL A 249 -7.33 17.63 2.74
C VAL A 249 -6.57 16.85 3.81
N SER A 250 -7.30 16.36 4.81
CA SER A 250 -6.76 15.55 5.89
C SER A 250 -7.57 14.27 6.04
N LEU A 251 -6.92 13.21 6.53
CA LEU A 251 -7.63 12.02 6.99
C LEU A 251 -8.52 12.37 8.20
N PRO A 252 -9.59 11.59 8.45
CA PRO A 252 -10.40 11.71 9.66
C PRO A 252 -9.58 11.64 10.96
N ASP A 253 -10.14 12.21 12.03
CA ASP A 253 -9.51 12.21 13.35
C ASP A 253 -9.14 10.78 13.80
N GLY A 254 -7.91 10.64 14.31
CA GLY A 254 -7.36 9.35 14.76
C GLY A 254 -6.66 8.53 13.68
N LEU A 255 -6.65 9.01 12.43
CA LEU A 255 -5.94 8.37 11.31
C LEU A 255 -4.68 9.13 10.91
N THR A 256 -3.68 8.39 10.45
CA THR A 256 -2.39 8.92 10.00
C THR A 256 -2.02 8.28 8.67
N GLY A 257 -1.57 9.09 7.71
CA GLY A 257 -1.06 8.59 6.45
C GLY A 257 0.45 8.38 6.54
N ASP A 258 0.93 7.24 6.08
CA ASP A 258 2.35 6.86 6.08
C ASP A 258 2.86 6.68 4.63
N PRO A 259 3.88 7.43 4.19
CA PRO A 259 4.57 8.53 4.90
C PRO A 259 3.86 9.88 4.73
N TRP A 260 2.71 9.93 4.04
CA TRP A 260 2.07 11.18 3.62
C TRP A 260 0.78 11.46 4.40
N GLN A 261 0.77 12.53 5.21
CA GLN A 261 -0.41 12.95 5.95
C GLN A 261 -1.47 13.66 5.09
N HIS A 262 -1.05 14.18 3.94
CA HIS A 262 -1.87 14.90 2.99
C HIS A 262 -1.71 14.31 1.58
N PRO A 263 -2.70 14.47 0.70
CA PRO A 263 -2.56 14.11 -0.71
C PRO A 263 -1.33 14.75 -1.34
N ILE A 264 -0.57 13.96 -2.09
CA ILE A 264 0.64 14.39 -2.77
C ILE A 264 0.64 13.88 -4.22
N ALA A 265 1.05 14.72 -5.15
CA ALA A 265 1.60 14.24 -6.41
C ALA A 265 3.06 14.68 -6.52
N ARG A 266 3.93 13.75 -6.91
CA ARG A 266 5.35 14.00 -7.12
C ARG A 266 5.85 13.22 -8.31
N ILE A 267 6.77 13.83 -9.05
CA ILE A 267 7.47 13.18 -10.15
C ILE A 267 8.94 13.55 -10.07
N ILE A 268 9.79 12.54 -10.26
CA ILE A 268 11.24 12.68 -10.24
C ILE A 268 11.76 12.29 -11.62
N ILE A 269 12.44 13.19 -12.30
CA ILE A 269 13.04 12.97 -13.62
C ILE A 269 14.57 13.11 -13.51
N SER A 270 15.30 12.20 -14.15
CA SER A 270 16.75 12.22 -14.19
C SER A 270 17.30 13.38 -15.02
N SER A 271 18.60 13.69 -14.89
CA SER A 271 19.26 14.66 -15.76
C SER A 271 19.29 14.27 -17.25
N GLY A 272 19.04 13.00 -17.58
CA GLY A 272 18.88 12.52 -18.96
C GLY A 272 17.44 12.52 -19.46
N GLY A 273 16.48 12.95 -18.63
CA GLY A 273 15.06 13.01 -18.98
C GLY A 273 14.31 11.68 -18.83
N LYS A 274 14.77 10.79 -17.97
CA LYS A 274 14.09 9.52 -17.66
C LYS A 274 13.28 9.65 -16.40
N LEU A 275 12.10 9.02 -16.37
CA LEU A 275 11.32 8.90 -15.15
C LEU A 275 12.13 8.08 -14.14
N ILE A 276 12.34 8.63 -12.95
CA ILE A 276 12.95 7.91 -11.83
C ILE A 276 11.84 7.38 -10.92
N TYR A 277 10.86 8.24 -10.64
CA TYR A 277 9.78 7.92 -9.73
C TYR A 277 8.56 8.79 -10.03
N TYR A 278 7.38 8.21 -9.91
CA TYR A 278 6.09 8.92 -9.93
C TYR A 278 5.26 8.44 -8.75
N LEU A 279 4.56 9.35 -8.10
CA LEU A 279 3.54 9.02 -7.09
C LEU A 279 2.42 10.05 -7.14
N ASN A 280 1.17 9.58 -7.11
CA ASN A 280 -0.01 10.44 -7.00
C ASN A 280 -1.04 9.82 -6.05
N THR A 281 -1.08 10.29 -4.80
CA THR A 281 -1.93 9.73 -3.75
C THR A 281 -3.31 10.38 -3.68
N THR A 282 -3.68 11.29 -4.58
CA THR A 282 -4.88 12.13 -4.42
C THR A 282 -6.19 11.38 -4.30
N ASP A 283 -6.38 10.32 -5.08
CA ASP A 283 -7.56 9.48 -4.99
C ASP A 283 -7.55 8.57 -3.76
N LEU A 284 -6.38 8.31 -3.18
CA LEU A 284 -6.25 7.42 -2.03
C LEU A 284 -6.84 8.04 -0.74
N PHE A 285 -6.97 9.36 -0.70
CA PHE A 285 -7.60 10.10 0.40
C PHE A 285 -9.13 10.21 0.26
N GLN A 286 -9.70 9.65 -0.80
CA GLN A 286 -11.14 9.57 -0.99
C GLN A 286 -11.61 8.16 -0.64
N ASN A 287 -12.80 8.03 -0.02
CA ASN A 287 -13.42 6.73 0.29
C ASN A 287 -14.50 6.41 -0.75
#